data_AF-A0A2S2ND06-F1
#
_entry.id   AF-A0A2S2ND06-F1
#
_cell.length_a   1.000
_cell.length_b   1.000
_cell.length_c   1.000
_cell.angle_alpha   90.00
_cell.angle_beta   90.00
_cell.angle_gamma   90.00
#
_symmetry.space_group_name_H-M   'P 1'
#
loop_
_entity.id
_entity.type
_entity.pdbx_description
1 polymer ?
#
loop_
_entity_poly.entity_id
_entity_poly.type
_entity_poly.pdbx_seq_one_letter_code
_entity_poly.pdbx_strand_id
1 'polypeptide(L)'
;MIESDEGMTLFDNKKKWLNEQHTDRVGTQLYMSPEQISGKSYNYKVDIYSLGVIFFELLNPFTTEMERYQTLTQLRNYIFPPQFLKTFKNEYDLLCLMLSPDPKLRPTTFGIRARLPLSTPDSNLDPILTYSTYEFELHNRKSSAIKVLKN
;
A
#
# COMPACT_ATOMS: atom_id res chain seq x y z
N MET A 1 3.23 -45.42 -28.58
CA MET A 1 3.79 -44.09 -28.84
C MET A 1 2.82 -43.09 -28.22
N ILE A 2 3.00 -42.86 -26.91
CA ILE A 2 2.17 -41.96 -26.10
C ILE A 2 3.16 -41.05 -25.39
N GLU A 3 3.20 -39.79 -25.78
CA GLU A 3 3.67 -38.65 -24.99
C GLU A 3 2.70 -37.51 -25.41
N SER A 4 1.67 -37.11 -24.65
CA SER A 4 1.63 -36.41 -23.36
C SER A 4 2.54 -35.18 -23.32
N ASP A 5 2.00 -34.01 -23.69
CA ASP A 5 2.55 -32.73 -23.23
C ASP A 5 1.51 -31.59 -23.37
N GLU A 6 0.75 -31.33 -22.30
CA GLU A 6 0.04 -30.06 -22.09
C GLU A 6 0.41 -29.51 -20.71
N GLY A 7 1.67 -29.12 -20.56
CA GLY A 7 2.14 -28.26 -19.48
C GLY A 7 2.03 -26.79 -19.88
N MET A 8 0.85 -26.18 -19.76
CA MET A 8 0.71 -24.72 -19.84
C MET A 8 1.38 -24.09 -18.61
N THR A 9 2.53 -23.46 -18.86
CA THR A 9 3.51 -23.11 -17.84
C THR A 9 3.14 -21.85 -17.04
N LEU A 10 3.50 -21.83 -15.76
CA LEU A 10 3.42 -20.70 -14.80
C LEU A 10 4.22 -19.44 -15.23
N PHE A 11 4.81 -19.41 -16.42
CA PHE A 11 5.74 -18.37 -16.86
C PHE A 11 5.08 -17.16 -17.54
N ASP A 12 3.83 -17.27 -18.02
CA ASP A 12 3.19 -16.18 -18.75
C ASP A 12 2.80 -14.97 -17.87
N ASN A 13 2.57 -15.18 -16.57
CA ASN A 13 2.29 -14.09 -15.64
C ASN A 13 3.50 -13.19 -15.34
N LYS A 14 4.72 -13.65 -15.65
CA LYS A 14 5.95 -12.87 -15.43
C LYS A 14 6.20 -11.83 -16.53
N LYS A 15 5.63 -12.03 -17.73
CA LYS A 15 5.82 -11.17 -18.91
C LYS A 15 5.09 -9.83 -18.87
N LYS A 16 4.05 -9.69 -18.05
CA LYS A 16 3.31 -8.42 -17.91
C LYS A 16 4.17 -7.28 -17.34
N TRP A 17 5.25 -7.61 -16.63
CA TRP A 17 6.13 -6.64 -15.95
C TRP A 17 7.36 -6.23 -16.76
N LEU A 18 7.66 -6.91 -17.87
CA LEU A 18 8.89 -6.69 -18.65
C LEU A 18 8.70 -5.77 -19.86
N ASN A 19 7.46 -5.42 -20.20
CA ASN A 19 7.15 -4.47 -21.25
C ASN A 19 6.51 -3.22 -20.64
N GLU A 20 7.31 -2.30 -20.09
CA GLU A 20 6.91 -0.90 -20.11
C GLU A 20 8.14 0.02 -20.17
N GLN A 21 8.20 0.71 -21.30
CA GLN A 21 9.25 1.55 -21.83
C GLN A 21 9.48 2.80 -20.96
N HIS A 22 10.74 3.21 -20.85
CA HIS A 22 11.26 4.56 -20.57
C HIS A 22 10.29 5.62 -20.01
N THR A 23 10.57 6.05 -18.76
CA THR A 23 10.47 7.43 -18.24
C THR A 23 9.32 8.28 -18.81
N ASP A 24 8.09 8.19 -18.28
CA ASP A 24 7.54 9.28 -17.45
C ASP A 24 6.37 8.82 -16.54
N ARG A 25 5.94 7.55 -16.65
CA ARG A 25 4.77 6.99 -15.93
C ARG A 25 5.08 5.85 -14.97
N VAL A 26 6.33 5.39 -14.97
CA VAL A 26 6.78 4.19 -14.23
C VAL A 26 6.72 4.40 -12.71
N GLY A 27 6.99 5.62 -12.23
CA GLY A 27 7.03 5.93 -10.79
C GLY A 27 5.69 5.70 -10.10
N THR A 28 4.59 6.19 -10.67
CA THR A 28 3.24 6.05 -10.10
C THR A 28 2.71 4.61 -10.21
N GLN A 29 3.13 3.86 -11.23
CA GLN A 29 2.68 2.48 -11.44
C GLN A 29 3.12 1.52 -10.35
N LEU A 30 4.26 1.76 -9.69
CA LEU A 30 4.76 0.93 -8.59
C LEU A 30 3.76 0.83 -7.43
N TYR A 31 2.98 1.90 -7.21
CA TYR A 31 1.97 2.00 -6.16
C TYR A 31 0.60 1.45 -6.56
N MET A 32 0.37 1.16 -7.84
CA MET A 32 -0.93 0.72 -8.31
C MET A 32 -1.23 -0.73 -7.94
N SER A 33 -2.46 -0.95 -7.49
CA SER A 33 -2.98 -2.28 -7.23
C SER A 33 -3.06 -3.14 -8.50
N PRO A 34 -3.02 -4.48 -8.39
CA PRO A 34 -3.11 -5.37 -9.55
C PRO A 34 -4.36 -5.16 -10.41
N GLU A 35 -5.48 -4.81 -9.79
CA GLU A 35 -6.74 -4.52 -10.49
C GLU A 35 -6.72 -3.21 -11.27
N GLN A 36 -6.05 -2.16 -10.76
CA GLN A 36 -5.86 -0.90 -11.49
C GLN A 36 -5.02 -1.10 -12.74
N ILE A 37 -3.91 -1.84 -12.62
CA ILE A 37 -3.03 -2.16 -13.77
C ILE A 37 -3.74 -3.06 -14.79
N SER A 38 -4.72 -3.84 -14.34
CA SER A 38 -5.52 -4.69 -15.22
C SER A 38 -6.73 -3.98 -15.81
N GLY A 39 -6.93 -2.70 -15.52
CA GLY A 39 -8.09 -1.92 -16.00
C GLY A 39 -9.43 -2.45 -15.50
N LYS A 40 -9.45 -3.21 -14.41
CA LYS A 40 -10.68 -3.75 -13.82
C LYS A 40 -11.38 -2.67 -13.01
N SER A 41 -12.68 -2.84 -12.78
CA SER A 41 -13.40 -2.01 -11.80
C SER A 41 -12.73 -2.13 -10.43
N TYR A 42 -12.56 -0.99 -9.77
CA TYR A 42 -11.87 -0.90 -8.49
C TYR A 42 -12.64 -0.02 -7.51
N ASN A 43 -12.30 -0.14 -6.24
CA ASN A 43 -12.91 0.61 -5.13
C ASN A 43 -11.81 1.20 -4.23
N TYR A 44 -12.19 1.75 -3.06
CA TYR A 44 -11.24 2.34 -2.10
C TYR A 44 -10.13 1.39 -1.60
N LYS A 45 -10.22 0.07 -1.85
CA LYS A 45 -9.16 -0.89 -1.48
C LYS A 45 -7.89 -0.73 -2.31
N VAL A 46 -7.94 0.01 -3.41
CA VAL A 46 -6.73 0.37 -4.16
C VAL A 46 -5.81 1.26 -3.33
N ASP A 47 -6.40 2.17 -2.55
CA ASP A 47 -5.65 3.08 -1.67
C ASP A 47 -4.98 2.30 -0.54
N ILE A 48 -5.60 1.21 -0.06
CA ILE A 48 -5.01 0.30 0.94
C ILE A 48 -3.77 -0.41 0.38
N TYR A 49 -3.80 -0.79 -0.90
CA TYR A 49 -2.64 -1.39 -1.56
C TYR A 49 -1.50 -0.38 -1.69
N SER A 50 -1.80 0.82 -2.22
CA SER A 50 -0.82 1.89 -2.38
C SER A 50 -0.22 2.30 -1.03
N LEU A 51 -1.03 2.39 0.02
CA LEU A 51 -0.56 2.63 1.38
C LEU A 51 0.38 1.53 1.88
N GLY A 52 0.14 0.27 1.49
CA GLY A 52 1.04 -0.84 1.85
C GLY A 52 2.41 -0.71 1.20
N VAL A 53 2.46 -0.29 -0.07
CA VAL A 53 3.72 -0.03 -0.77
C VAL A 53 4.48 1.11 -0.08
N ILE A 54 3.80 2.22 0.20
CA ILE A 54 4.38 3.37 0.93
C ILE A 54 4.88 2.96 2.32
N PHE A 55 4.08 2.18 3.05
CA PHE A 55 4.45 1.73 4.39
C PHE A 55 5.72 0.87 4.36
N PHE A 56 5.87 0.00 3.36
CA PHE A 56 7.11 -0.74 3.16
C PHE A 56 8.29 0.19 2.83
N GLU A 57 8.13 1.18 1.95
CA GLU A 57 9.20 2.15 1.64
C GLU A 57 9.67 2.93 2.87
N LEU A 58 8.76 3.27 3.79
CA LEU A 58 9.12 3.95 5.04
C LEU A 58 9.97 3.06 5.98
N LEU A 59 9.77 1.75 5.92
CA LEU A 59 10.52 0.77 6.73
C LEU A 59 11.86 0.37 6.08
N ASN A 60 11.96 0.50 4.76
CA ASN A 60 13.12 0.10 3.98
C ASN A 60 13.64 1.29 3.16
N PRO A 61 14.51 2.14 3.72
CA PRO A 61 15.09 3.26 3.00
C PRO A 61 15.98 2.77 1.85
N PHE A 62 15.96 3.48 0.72
CA PHE A 62 16.74 3.14 -0.48
C PHE A 62 17.83 4.16 -0.72
N THR A 63 18.97 3.71 -1.25
CA THR A 63 20.05 4.62 -1.62
C THR A 63 19.92 5.09 -3.07
N THR A 64 19.34 4.24 -3.93
CA THR A 64 19.21 4.53 -5.37
C THR A 64 17.80 4.22 -5.87
N GLU A 65 17.37 4.95 -6.90
CA GLU A 65 16.09 4.68 -7.57
C GLU A 65 16.02 3.28 -8.21
N MET A 66 17.16 2.76 -8.69
CA MET A 66 17.20 1.43 -9.31
C MET A 66 16.95 0.33 -8.28
N GLU A 67 17.58 0.44 -7.11
CA GLU A 67 17.34 -0.46 -5.98
C GLU A 67 15.87 -0.41 -5.57
N ARG A 68 15.32 0.81 -5.37
CA ARG A 68 13.91 1.03 -5.05
C ARG A 68 12.98 0.36 -6.05
N TYR A 69 13.20 0.61 -7.34
CA TYR A 69 12.40 0.00 -8.41
C TYR A 69 12.43 -1.53 -8.37
N GLN A 70 13.62 -2.11 -8.22
CA GLN A 70 13.79 -3.57 -8.16
C GLN A 70 13.09 -4.17 -6.93
N THR A 71 13.32 -3.59 -5.75
CA THR A 71 12.72 -4.07 -4.50
C THR A 71 11.21 -3.93 -4.52
N LEU A 72 10.65 -2.80 -4.96
CA LEU A 72 9.21 -2.64 -5.07
C LEU A 72 8.57 -3.55 -6.10
N THR A 73 9.26 -3.82 -7.21
CA THR A 73 8.80 -4.82 -8.19
C THR A 73 8.76 -6.23 -7.59
N GLN A 74 9.77 -6.58 -6.77
CA GLN A 74 9.83 -7.85 -6.05
C GLN A 74 8.76 -7.95 -4.96
N LEU A 75 8.48 -6.86 -4.25
CA LEU A 75 7.46 -6.77 -3.20
C LEU A 75 6.07 -7.20 -3.70
N ARG A 76 5.73 -6.90 -4.95
CA ARG A 76 4.46 -7.32 -5.58
C ARG A 76 4.30 -8.84 -5.66
N ASN A 77 5.41 -9.58 -5.61
CA ASN A 77 5.45 -11.04 -5.57
C ASN A 77 5.72 -11.57 -4.15
N TYR A 78 5.54 -10.75 -3.12
CA TYR A 78 5.84 -11.09 -1.71
C TYR A 78 7.31 -11.45 -1.45
N ILE A 79 8.22 -10.91 -2.26
CA ILE A 79 9.65 -11.08 -2.06
C ILE A 79 10.15 -9.86 -1.31
N PHE A 80 10.48 -10.05 -0.03
CA PHE A 80 11.00 -9.01 0.86
C PHE A 80 12.52 -9.09 0.95
N PRO A 81 13.20 -7.97 1.30
CA PRO A 81 14.63 -7.98 1.55
C PRO A 81 15.02 -9.03 2.60
N PRO A 82 16.23 -9.62 2.47
CA PRO A 82 16.76 -10.50 3.51
C PRO A 82 16.71 -9.79 4.87
N GLN A 83 16.37 -10.53 5.92
CA GLN A 83 16.25 -10.02 7.29
C GLN A 83 14.99 -9.18 7.59
N PHE A 84 14.21 -8.72 6.60
CA PHE A 84 13.03 -7.87 6.83
C PHE A 84 12.04 -8.49 7.84
N LEU A 85 11.67 -9.76 7.65
CA LEU A 85 10.77 -10.49 8.56
C LEU A 85 11.28 -10.59 10.00
N LYS A 86 12.60 -10.66 10.19
CA LYS A 86 13.20 -10.77 11.52
C LYS A 86 13.21 -9.42 12.25
N THR A 87 13.37 -8.33 11.51
CA THR A 87 13.38 -6.97 12.07
C THR A 87 11.97 -6.42 12.28
N PHE A 88 11.06 -6.67 11.33
CA PHE A 88 9.74 -6.04 11.25
C PHE A 88 8.62 -7.07 11.17
N LYS A 89 8.55 -7.96 12.17
CA LYS A 89 7.61 -9.10 12.15
C LYS A 89 6.14 -8.65 12.07
N ASN A 90 5.75 -7.66 12.88
CA ASN A 90 4.36 -7.22 12.95
C ASN A 90 3.95 -6.46 11.69
N GLU A 91 4.86 -5.61 11.20
CA GLU A 91 4.71 -4.86 9.97
C GLU A 91 4.59 -5.80 8.77
N TYR A 92 5.40 -6.86 8.73
CA TYR A 92 5.33 -7.88 7.69
C TYR A 92 3.95 -8.53 7.62
N ASP A 93 3.40 -8.94 8.78
CA ASP A 93 2.08 -9.56 8.85
C ASP A 93 0.99 -8.60 8.33
N LEU A 94 1.08 -7.31 8.68
CA LEU A 94 0.17 -6.27 8.19
C LEU A 94 0.35 -5.98 6.69
N LEU A 95 1.60 -5.88 6.22
CA LEU A 95 1.94 -5.65 4.81
C LEU A 95 1.41 -6.77 3.93
N CYS A 96 1.48 -8.03 4.38
CA CYS A 96 0.97 -9.15 3.62
C CYS A 96 -0.54 -9.03 3.35
N LEU A 97 -1.30 -8.51 4.33
CA LEU A 97 -2.72 -8.24 4.19
C LEU A 97 -2.99 -7.04 3.27
N MET A 98 -2.26 -5.94 3.45
CA MET A 98 -2.44 -4.71 2.66
C MET A 98 -2.10 -4.91 1.18
N LEU A 99 -1.07 -5.72 0.89
CA LEU A 99 -0.57 -6.00 -0.46
C LEU A 99 -1.27 -7.20 -1.13
N SER A 100 -2.40 -7.67 -0.58
CA SER A 100 -3.16 -8.79 -1.16
C SER A 100 -3.57 -8.52 -2.61
N PRO A 101 -3.35 -9.48 -3.55
CA PRO A 101 -3.90 -9.39 -4.89
C PRO A 101 -5.42 -9.34 -4.91
N ASP A 102 -6.08 -9.97 -3.94
CA ASP A 102 -7.53 -9.90 -3.77
C ASP A 102 -7.90 -8.68 -2.89
N PRO A 103 -8.62 -7.67 -3.41
CA PRO A 103 -9.04 -6.50 -2.65
C PRO A 103 -9.90 -6.83 -1.43
N LYS A 104 -10.60 -7.98 -1.43
CA LYS A 104 -11.48 -8.40 -0.32
C LYS A 104 -10.71 -8.81 0.93
N LEU A 105 -9.49 -9.36 0.74
CA LEU A 105 -8.62 -9.77 1.84
C LEU A 105 -7.89 -8.60 2.49
N ARG A 106 -7.77 -7.47 1.76
CA ARG A 106 -7.15 -6.26 2.29
C ARG A 106 -7.98 -5.72 3.46
N PRO A 107 -7.34 -5.18 4.50
CA PRO A 107 -8.05 -4.62 5.64
C PRO A 107 -8.75 -3.29 5.28
N THR A 108 -9.64 -2.82 6.14
CA THR A 108 -10.10 -1.42 6.12
C THR A 108 -9.09 -0.55 6.86
N THR A 109 -9.18 0.78 6.73
CA THR A 109 -8.36 1.72 7.51
C THR A 109 -8.49 1.49 9.02
N PHE A 110 -9.72 1.23 9.50
CA PHE A 110 -9.95 0.82 10.89
C PHE A 110 -9.25 -0.49 11.24
N GLY A 111 -9.28 -1.48 10.34
CA GLY A 111 -8.59 -2.75 10.51
C GLY A 111 -7.06 -2.62 10.48
N ILE A 112 -6.51 -1.63 9.78
CA ILE A 112 -5.07 -1.30 9.81
C ILE A 112 -4.71 -0.75 11.19
N ARG A 113 -5.44 0.27 11.67
CA ARG A 113 -5.23 0.88 12.98
C ARG A 113 -5.34 -0.13 14.14
N ALA A 114 -6.22 -1.11 14.00
CA ALA A 114 -6.43 -2.14 15.03
C ALA A 114 -5.36 -3.24 15.08
N ARG A 115 -4.35 -3.22 14.20
CA ARG A 115 -3.27 -4.23 14.16
C ARG A 115 -1.93 -3.62 14.54
N LEU A 116 -1.05 -4.44 15.12
CA LEU A 116 0.35 -4.09 15.33
C LEU A 116 1.02 -3.77 13.97
N PRO A 117 1.99 -2.83 13.95
CA PRO A 117 2.50 -2.05 15.07
C PRO A 117 1.63 -0.84 15.46
N LEU A 118 0.55 -0.57 14.72
CA LEU A 118 -0.25 0.65 14.87
C LEU A 118 -1.29 0.58 15.99
N SER A 119 -1.60 -0.61 16.47
CA SER A 119 -2.45 -0.79 17.65
C SER A 119 -1.69 -0.35 18.90
N THR A 120 -1.99 0.83 19.41
CA THR A 120 -1.53 1.26 20.73
C THR A 120 -2.31 0.49 21.80
N PRO A 121 -1.66 -0.10 22.80
CA PRO A 121 -2.33 -0.42 24.05
C PRO A 121 -2.71 0.91 24.71
N ASP A 122 -4.00 1.22 24.80
CA ASP A 122 -4.54 2.46 25.38
C ASP A 122 -4.27 2.56 26.90
N SER A 123 -3.02 2.73 27.33
CA SER A 123 -2.69 2.93 28.74
C SER A 123 -1.72 4.05 29.08
N ASN A 124 -1.15 4.78 28.10
CA ASN A 124 -0.35 5.98 28.35
C ASN A 124 -0.55 7.06 27.26
N LEU A 125 -1.81 7.34 26.89
CA LEU A 125 -2.11 8.52 26.08
C LEU A 125 -2.27 9.72 27.03
N ASP A 126 -1.27 10.60 27.06
CA ASP A 126 -1.43 11.94 27.63
C ASP A 126 -2.60 12.64 26.93
N PRO A 127 -3.66 13.07 27.65
CA PRO A 127 -4.87 13.65 27.05
C PRO A 127 -4.62 14.92 26.22
N ILE A 128 -3.45 15.54 26.37
CA ILE A 128 -3.04 16.79 25.71
C ILE A 128 -2.41 16.53 24.33
N LEU A 129 -1.80 15.35 24.12
CA LEU A 129 -1.17 15.01 22.84
C LEU A 129 -2.19 14.53 21.80
N THR A 130 -3.30 13.94 22.23
CA THR A 130 -4.36 13.40 21.35
C THR A 130 -5.14 14.45 20.59
N TYR A 131 -5.17 15.71 21.06
CA TYR A 131 -5.86 16.80 20.37
C TYR A 131 -4.95 17.74 19.57
N SER A 132 -3.64 17.81 19.87
CA SER A 132 -2.78 18.87 19.33
C SER A 132 -1.83 18.45 18.20
N THR A 133 -1.64 17.17 17.90
CA THR A 133 -0.56 16.73 16.99
C THR A 133 -0.99 16.26 15.59
N TYR A 134 -2.30 16.25 15.28
CA TYR A 134 -2.78 15.88 13.93
C TYR A 134 -3.75 16.89 13.29
N GLU A 135 -3.94 18.06 13.91
CA GLU A 135 -4.48 19.24 13.21
C GLU A 135 -3.42 19.71 12.21
N PHE A 136 -3.42 19.14 11.01
CA PHE A 136 -3.00 19.92 9.85
C PHE A 136 -3.92 21.13 9.84
N GLU A 137 -3.42 22.29 10.27
CA GLU A 137 -4.14 23.56 10.13
C GLU A 137 -4.51 23.72 8.65
N LEU A 138 -5.75 23.34 8.32
CA LEU A 138 -6.38 23.67 7.06
C LEU A 138 -6.49 25.19 7.06
N HIS A 139 -5.50 25.84 6.45
CA HIS A 139 -5.50 27.27 6.20
C HIS A 139 -6.77 27.62 5.41
N ASN A 140 -7.78 28.07 6.16
CA ASN A 140 -8.94 28.86 5.75
C ASN A 140 -9.37 28.70 4.29
N ARG A 141 -10.29 27.77 4.01
CA ARG A 141 -11.39 28.08 3.08
C ARG A 141 -12.52 28.69 3.89
N LYS A 142 -12.51 30.02 4.01
CA LYS A 142 -13.68 30.77 4.47
C LYS A 142 -14.84 30.49 3.51
N SER A 143 -15.71 29.55 3.86
CA SER A 143 -17.04 29.47 3.28
C SER A 143 -17.93 30.36 4.14
N SER A 144 -18.18 31.58 3.66
CA SER A 144 -19.12 32.52 4.26
C SER A 144 -20.52 31.92 4.20
N ALA A 145 -20.96 31.27 5.28
CA ALA A 145 -22.35 30.93 5.47
C ALA A 145 -23.14 32.22 5.73
N ILE A 146 -23.98 32.59 4.77
CA ILE A 146 -24.98 33.65 4.88
C ILE A 146 -25.91 33.30 6.06
N LYS A 147 -25.97 34.18 7.06
CA LYS A 147 -26.87 34.09 8.23
C LYS A 147 -28.33 33.99 7.77
N VAL A 148 -28.99 32.90 8.14
CA VAL A 148 -30.45 32.84 8.20
C VAL A 148 -30.90 33.75 9.36
N LEU A 149 -31.48 34.90 9.03
CA LEU A 149 -32.18 35.76 9.97
C LEU A 149 -33.59 35.19 10.20
N LYS A 150 -33.86 34.77 11.43
CA LYS A 150 -35.22 34.59 11.95
C LYS A 150 -35.82 35.99 12.17
N ASN A 151 -36.99 36.23 11.60
CA ASN A 151 -38.02 37.11 12.13
C ASN A 151 -39.30 36.28 12.24
#